data_AF-Q178N3-F1
#
_entry.id   AF-Q178N3-F1
#
_cell.length_a   1.000
_cell.length_b   1.000
_cell.length_c   1.000
_cell.angle_alpha   90.00
_cell.angle_beta   90.00
_cell.angle_gamma   90.00
#
_symmetry.space_group_name_H-M   'P 1'
#
loop_
_entity.id
_entity.type
_entity.pdbx_description
1 polymer ?
#
loop_
_entity_poly.entity_id
_entity_poly.type
_entity_poly.pdbx_seq_one_letter_code
_entity_poly.pdbx_strand_id
1 'polypeptide(L)'
;MTFTQPSIPTCLAHLILAGVTGWSLKHLPIGHESSHSTTSGDDLVPLMLVLLVFLLGHSLLGIFRHSHPDPHKNLRKMYELSVMLAMILPLPLLNTQLYLKYQLGNGSHLPLYSYLSMSTFLPFLTGCLYSELSQRHKSQYVTTVVTVVNLTVLLWISAFNENYWGIGLAVSYGMKYFTLPRLADRYNVPFVDLHTYGLGFFEIFAINVIIDADLYRTELVIQ
;
A
#
# COMPACT_ATOMS: atom_id res chain seq x y z
N MET A 1 10.09 33.80 8.71
CA MET A 1 10.03 32.79 7.63
C MET A 1 11.09 31.75 7.92
N THR A 2 10.70 30.54 8.31
CA THR A 2 11.63 29.43 8.55
C THR A 2 11.77 28.65 7.24
N PHE A 3 12.88 28.84 6.54
CA PHE A 3 13.25 28.01 5.39
C PHE A 3 13.34 26.55 5.84
N THR A 4 12.47 25.69 5.34
CA THR A 4 12.65 24.25 5.47
C THR A 4 13.69 23.83 4.45
N GLN A 5 14.91 23.48 4.91
CA GLN A 5 15.95 23.03 4.00
C GLN A 5 15.45 21.85 3.15
N PRO A 6 15.74 21.83 1.83
CA PRO A 6 15.44 20.69 0.98
C PRO A 6 16.22 19.46 1.48
N SER A 7 15.51 18.38 1.82
CA SER A 7 16.13 17.14 2.27
C SER A 7 16.42 16.25 1.05
N ILE A 8 17.63 16.41 0.50
CA ILE A 8 18.23 15.52 -0.52
C ILE A 8 17.96 14.02 -0.22
N PRO A 9 18.15 13.51 1.01
CA PRO A 9 17.88 12.09 1.30
C PRO A 9 16.40 11.70 1.11
N THR A 10 15.45 12.56 1.45
CA THR A 10 14.02 12.31 1.25
C THR A 10 13.64 12.33 -0.22
N CYS A 11 14.22 13.27 -0.99
CA CYS A 11 14.03 13.31 -2.44
C CYS A 11 14.55 12.03 -3.10
N LEU A 12 15.72 11.55 -2.67
CA LEU A 12 16.30 10.28 -3.15
C LEU A 12 15.42 9.08 -2.79
N ALA A 13 14.89 9.02 -1.56
CA ALA A 13 13.99 7.96 -1.14
C ALA A 13 12.73 7.88 -2.04
N HIS A 14 12.14 9.03 -2.38
CA HIS A 14 11.02 9.08 -3.32
C HIS A 14 11.43 8.66 -4.73
N LEU A 15 12.58 9.12 -5.23
CA LEU A 15 13.08 8.70 -6.55
C LEU A 15 13.26 7.18 -6.64
N ILE A 16 13.81 6.56 -5.58
CA ILE A 16 13.95 5.11 -5.48
C ILE A 16 12.57 4.45 -5.47
N LEU A 17 11.61 4.96 -4.68
CA LEU A 17 10.24 4.46 -4.68
C LEU A 17 9.63 4.54 -6.09
N ALA A 18 9.73 5.67 -6.81
CA ALA A 18 9.21 5.78 -8.18
C ALA A 18 9.84 4.75 -9.13
N GLY A 19 11.15 4.51 -9.01
CA GLY A 19 11.85 3.49 -9.79
C GLY A 19 11.33 2.08 -9.49
N VAL A 20 11.13 1.76 -8.21
CA VAL A 20 10.52 0.48 -7.79
C VAL A 20 9.08 0.38 -8.27
N THR A 21 8.27 1.42 -8.16
CA THR A 21 6.89 1.44 -8.65
C THR A 21 6.82 1.26 -10.16
N GLY A 22 7.71 1.89 -10.92
CA GLY A 22 7.83 1.67 -12.36
C GLY A 22 8.21 0.23 -12.72
N TRP A 23 9.14 -0.37 -11.97
CA TRP A 23 9.48 -1.79 -12.11
C TRP A 23 8.30 -2.69 -11.76
N SER A 24 7.58 -2.41 -10.68
CA SER A 24 6.40 -3.13 -10.21
C SER A 24 5.27 -3.06 -11.24
N LEU A 25 4.99 -1.88 -11.80
CA LEU A 25 3.99 -1.69 -12.87
C LEU A 25 4.31 -2.51 -14.12
N LYS A 26 5.60 -2.61 -14.49
CA LYS A 26 6.03 -3.43 -15.62
C LYS A 26 5.79 -4.93 -15.41
N HIS A 27 5.92 -5.42 -14.17
CA HIS A 27 5.79 -6.84 -13.83
C HIS A 27 4.39 -7.21 -13.29
N LEU A 28 3.49 -6.24 -13.17
CA LEU A 28 2.12 -6.52 -12.79
C LEU A 28 1.48 -7.41 -13.87
N PRO A 29 0.89 -8.57 -13.53
CA PRO A 29 0.14 -9.37 -14.49
C PRO A 29 -1.15 -8.61 -14.85
N ILE A 30 -1.05 -7.74 -15.86
CA ILE A 30 -2.18 -7.06 -16.49
C ILE A 30 -2.72 -8.06 -17.51
N GLY A 31 -3.93 -8.57 -17.26
CA GLY A 31 -4.54 -9.68 -17.98
C GLY A 31 -4.31 -9.63 -19.49
N HIS A 32 -3.57 -10.62 -19.99
CA HIS A 32 -3.47 -10.95 -21.40
C HIS A 32 -4.65 -11.87 -21.80
N GLU A 33 -5.86 -11.58 -21.32
CA GLU A 33 -7.08 -12.35 -21.63
C GLU A 33 -8.18 -11.43 -22.17
N SER A 34 -7.88 -10.74 -23.27
CA SER A 34 -8.87 -10.15 -24.17
C SER A 34 -8.90 -10.88 -25.51
N SER A 35 -8.79 -12.20 -25.48
CA SER A 35 -9.09 -13.05 -26.63
C SER A 35 -9.92 -14.24 -26.17
N HIS A 36 -11.23 -14.15 -26.46
CA HIS A 36 -12.24 -15.20 -26.36
C HIS A 36 -12.89 -15.47 -24.99
N SER A 37 -13.67 -14.52 -24.48
CA SER A 37 -15.04 -14.86 -24.02
C SER A 37 -15.90 -13.61 -23.97
N THR A 38 -16.72 -13.44 -25.01
CA THR A 38 -17.93 -12.63 -24.90
C THR A 38 -18.82 -13.24 -23.81
N THR A 39 -19.48 -12.37 -23.03
CA THR A 39 -20.53 -12.64 -22.01
C THR A 39 -20.11 -13.13 -20.61
N SER A 40 -19.51 -12.25 -19.80
CA SER A 40 -19.93 -11.98 -18.41
C SER A 40 -19.20 -10.73 -17.88
N GLY A 41 -19.94 -9.64 -17.69
CA GLY A 41 -19.40 -8.33 -17.32
C GLY A 41 -19.11 -8.18 -15.83
N ASP A 42 -17.98 -8.70 -15.37
CA ASP A 42 -17.36 -8.30 -14.11
C ASP A 42 -15.90 -7.88 -14.41
N ASP A 43 -15.74 -6.69 -14.99
CA ASP A 43 -14.46 -6.00 -15.11
C ASP A 43 -13.98 -5.62 -13.72
N LEU A 44 -13.37 -6.58 -13.04
CA LEU A 44 -12.84 -6.41 -11.70
C LEU A 44 -11.72 -5.36 -11.73
N VAL A 45 -11.94 -4.20 -11.09
CA VAL A 45 -10.94 -3.13 -11.03
C VAL A 45 -9.62 -3.69 -10.49
N PRO A 46 -8.49 -3.57 -11.21
CA PRO A 46 -7.20 -4.07 -10.74
C PRO A 46 -6.71 -3.18 -9.59
N LEU A 47 -7.06 -3.53 -8.35
CA LEU A 47 -6.78 -2.72 -7.16
C LEU A 47 -5.28 -2.54 -6.93
N MET A 48 -4.47 -3.53 -7.33
CA MET A 48 -3.03 -3.41 -7.29
C MET A 48 -2.51 -2.36 -8.28
N LEU A 49 -3.09 -2.23 -9.48
CA LEU A 49 -2.76 -1.15 -10.41
C LEU A 49 -3.11 0.21 -9.81
N VAL A 50 -4.30 0.33 -9.21
CA VAL A 50 -4.73 1.56 -8.52
C VAL A 50 -3.74 1.94 -7.41
N LEU A 51 -3.32 0.98 -6.60
CA LEU A 51 -2.32 1.19 -5.55
C LEU A 51 -0.98 1.67 -6.12
N LEU A 52 -0.46 1.01 -7.16
CA LEU A 52 0.83 1.36 -7.77
C LEU A 52 0.78 2.75 -8.42
N VAL A 53 -0.30 3.08 -9.15
CA VAL A 53 -0.49 4.44 -9.71
C VAL A 53 -0.55 5.49 -8.60
N PHE A 54 -1.25 5.19 -7.50
CA PHE A 54 -1.29 6.06 -6.34
C PHE A 54 0.11 6.24 -5.71
N LEU A 55 0.89 5.17 -5.52
CA LEU A 55 2.24 5.23 -4.95
C LEU A 55 3.23 5.98 -5.87
N LEU A 56 3.09 5.83 -7.19
CA LEU A 56 3.84 6.63 -8.16
C LEU A 56 3.51 8.11 -8.01
N GLY A 57 2.22 8.46 -7.94
CA GLY A 57 1.78 9.83 -7.71
C GLY A 57 2.27 10.39 -6.36
N HIS A 58 2.22 9.59 -5.30
CA HIS A 58 2.76 9.93 -3.98
C HIS A 58 4.26 10.22 -4.04
N SER A 59 5.03 9.37 -4.74
CA SER A 59 6.46 9.57 -4.92
C SER A 59 6.78 10.85 -5.71
N LEU A 60 6.09 11.09 -6.83
CA LEU A 60 6.27 12.31 -7.63
C LEU A 60 5.96 13.57 -6.81
N LEU A 61 4.88 13.56 -6.01
CA LEU A 61 4.58 14.64 -5.07
C LEU A 61 5.69 14.83 -4.04
N GLY A 62 6.29 13.73 -3.56
CA GLY A 62 7.43 13.74 -2.66
C GLY A 62 8.67 14.37 -3.28
N ILE A 63 8.99 14.05 -4.53
CA ILE A 63 10.08 14.67 -5.29
C ILE A 63 9.83 16.17 -5.41
N PHE A 64 8.68 16.58 -5.95
CA PHE A 64 8.37 17.99 -6.15
C PHE A 64 8.38 18.81 -4.85
N ARG A 65 7.91 18.23 -3.74
CA ARG A 65 7.94 18.89 -2.42
C ARG A 65 9.36 19.11 -1.92
N HIS A 66 10.24 18.12 -2.03
CA HIS A 66 11.57 18.16 -1.41
C HIS A 66 12.67 18.69 -2.34
N SER A 67 12.41 18.80 -3.65
CA SER A 67 13.32 19.44 -4.62
C SER A 67 13.30 20.96 -4.55
N HIS A 68 12.23 21.59 -4.05
CA HIS A 68 12.12 23.05 -3.97
C HIS A 68 12.25 23.54 -2.52
N PRO A 69 13.05 24.58 -2.22
CA PRO A 69 13.23 25.10 -0.85
C PRO A 69 11.99 25.75 -0.22
N ASP A 70 11.01 26.18 -1.03
CA ASP A 70 9.76 26.83 -0.61
C ASP A 70 8.57 26.20 -1.37
N PRO A 71 8.15 24.98 -1.01
CA PRO A 71 7.03 24.33 -1.69
C PRO A 71 5.73 25.08 -1.40
N HIS A 72 4.89 25.25 -2.43
CA HIS A 72 3.60 25.91 -2.31
C HIS A 72 2.72 25.23 -1.24
N LYS A 73 1.93 26.01 -0.50
CA LYS A 73 1.09 25.52 0.62
C LYS A 73 0.19 24.35 0.21
N ASN A 74 -0.37 24.38 -1.00
CA ASN A 74 -1.22 23.31 -1.51
C ASN A 74 -0.43 22.01 -1.76
N LEU A 75 0.79 22.11 -2.31
CA LEU A 75 1.67 20.96 -2.54
C LEU A 75 2.02 20.28 -1.21
N ARG A 76 2.31 21.09 -0.18
CA ARG A 76 2.57 20.60 1.17
C ARG A 76 1.38 19.81 1.73
N LYS A 77 0.16 20.36 1.60
CA LYS A 77 -1.08 19.72 2.06
C LYS A 77 -1.40 18.44 1.29
N MET A 78 -1.25 18.46 -0.04
CA MET A 78 -1.46 17.28 -0.88
C MET A 78 -0.47 16.16 -0.54
N TYR A 79 0.80 16.49 -0.29
CA TYR A 79 1.78 15.52 0.15
C TYR A 79 1.47 14.96 1.54
N GLU A 80 1.08 15.80 2.51
CA GLU A 80 0.72 15.32 3.86
C GLU A 80 -0.49 14.37 3.81
N LEU A 81 -1.47 14.65 2.94
CA LEU A 81 -2.60 13.77 2.69
C LEU A 81 -2.18 12.48 1.99
N SER A 82 -1.29 12.55 0.99
CA SER A 82 -0.81 11.35 0.30
C SER A 82 0.04 10.46 1.21
N VAL A 83 0.84 11.04 2.12
CA VAL A 83 1.56 10.30 3.17
C VAL A 83 0.58 9.54 4.06
N MET A 84 -0.50 10.19 4.52
CA MET A 84 -1.52 9.51 5.34
C MET A 84 -2.17 8.34 4.58
N LEU A 85 -2.54 8.55 3.32
CA LEU A 85 -3.11 7.49 2.49
C LEU A 85 -2.11 6.37 2.19
N ALA A 86 -0.83 6.66 1.95
CA ALA A 86 0.21 5.67 1.70
C ALA A 86 0.50 4.77 2.90
N MET A 87 0.18 5.22 4.12
CA MET A 87 0.26 4.39 5.32
C MET A 87 -0.92 3.41 5.44
N ILE A 88 -2.06 3.75 4.87
CA ILE A 88 -3.34 3.06 5.11
C ILE A 88 -3.69 2.13 3.95
N LEU A 89 -3.60 2.60 2.70
CA LEU A 89 -4.10 1.92 1.51
C LEU A 89 -3.39 0.61 1.12
N PRO A 90 -2.08 0.41 1.32
CA PRO A 90 -1.38 -0.73 0.73
C PRO A 90 -1.93 -2.12 1.12
N LEU A 91 -2.13 -2.37 2.42
CA LEU A 91 -2.60 -3.68 2.88
C LEU A 91 -4.08 -3.96 2.54
N PRO A 92 -5.04 -3.04 2.80
CA PRO A 92 -6.43 -3.27 2.46
C PRO A 92 -6.65 -3.53 0.96
N LEU A 93 -5.99 -2.76 0.07
CA LEU A 93 -6.09 -2.96 -1.37
C LEU A 93 -5.50 -4.31 -1.81
N LEU A 94 -4.34 -4.69 -1.26
CA LEU A 94 -3.73 -5.98 -1.56
C LEU A 94 -4.60 -7.16 -1.07
N ASN A 95 -5.09 -7.12 0.17
CA ASN A 95 -5.95 -8.16 0.72
C ASN A 95 -7.23 -8.33 -0.10
N THR A 96 -7.83 -7.20 -0.50
CA THR A 96 -9.02 -7.19 -1.36
C THR A 96 -8.70 -7.81 -2.72
N GLN A 97 -7.58 -7.44 -3.35
CA GLN A 97 -7.15 -8.02 -4.62
C GLN A 97 -6.91 -9.53 -4.51
N LEU A 98 -6.23 -9.99 -3.46
CA LEU A 98 -5.95 -11.40 -3.25
C LEU A 98 -7.21 -12.20 -3.01
N TYR A 99 -8.13 -11.67 -2.20
CA TYR A 99 -9.41 -12.30 -1.97
C TYR A 99 -10.20 -12.46 -3.27
N LEU A 100 -10.23 -11.43 -4.12
CA LEU A 100 -10.88 -11.50 -5.43
C LEU A 100 -10.19 -12.47 -6.39
N LYS A 101 -8.86 -12.63 -6.30
CA LYS A 101 -8.11 -13.60 -7.12
C LYS A 101 -8.34 -15.05 -6.68
N TYR A 102 -8.36 -15.31 -5.38
CA TYR A 102 -8.50 -16.67 -4.84
C TYR A 102 -9.95 -17.16 -4.78
N GLN A 103 -10.93 -16.24 -4.74
CA GLN A 103 -12.33 -16.63 -4.69
C GLN A 103 -12.86 -16.94 -6.10
N LEU A 104 -13.04 -18.24 -6.38
CA LEU A 104 -13.82 -18.76 -7.50
C LEU A 104 -15.27 -18.26 -7.37
N GLY A 105 -15.80 -17.64 -8.43
CA GLY A 105 -17.09 -16.96 -8.45
C GLY A 105 -18.25 -17.74 -7.80
N ASN A 106 -19.03 -17.02 -6.98
CA ASN A 106 -20.47 -17.23 -6.67
C ASN A 106 -20.94 -16.48 -5.40
N GLY A 107 -20.09 -15.68 -4.75
CA GLY A 107 -20.46 -14.85 -3.59
C GLY A 107 -20.72 -13.39 -3.95
N SER A 108 -21.53 -12.69 -3.14
CA SER A 108 -21.64 -11.24 -3.26
C SER A 108 -20.28 -10.58 -2.92
N HIS A 109 -19.79 -9.68 -3.78
CA HIS A 109 -18.57 -8.91 -3.52
C HIS A 109 -18.77 -7.77 -2.50
N LEU A 110 -20.02 -7.49 -2.13
CA LEU A 110 -20.42 -6.45 -1.18
C LEU A 110 -19.68 -6.51 0.18
N PRO A 111 -19.60 -7.65 0.89
CA PRO A 111 -18.84 -7.76 2.14
C PRO A 111 -17.37 -7.38 1.98
N LEU A 112 -16.76 -7.71 0.84
CA LEU A 112 -15.37 -7.41 0.58
C LEU A 112 -15.14 -5.91 0.36
N TYR A 113 -15.93 -5.26 -0.49
CA TYR A 113 -15.83 -3.82 -0.67
C TYR A 113 -16.17 -3.07 0.62
N SER A 114 -17.10 -3.60 1.43
CA SER A 114 -17.38 -3.05 2.76
C SER A 114 -16.18 -3.17 3.69
N TYR A 115 -15.45 -4.30 3.67
CA TYR A 115 -14.21 -4.48 4.40
C TYR A 115 -13.15 -3.47 3.94
N LEU A 116 -12.93 -3.34 2.62
CA LEU A 116 -11.99 -2.38 2.06
C LEU A 116 -12.32 -0.96 2.51
N SER A 117 -13.59 -0.55 2.36
CA SER A 117 -14.04 0.77 2.77
C SER A 117 -13.83 0.98 4.27
N MET A 118 -14.24 0.05 5.14
CA MET A 118 -14.07 0.23 6.59
C MET A 118 -12.60 0.26 7.00
N SER A 119 -11.79 -0.61 6.41
CA SER A 119 -10.35 -0.72 6.66
C SER A 119 -9.57 0.51 6.20
N THR A 120 -10.08 1.28 5.24
CA THR A 120 -9.45 2.51 4.74
C THR A 120 -10.05 3.78 5.34
N PHE A 121 -11.37 3.91 5.37
CA PHE A 121 -12.07 5.09 5.90
C PHE A 121 -11.86 5.29 7.39
N LEU A 122 -11.88 4.22 8.19
CA LEU A 122 -11.77 4.33 9.65
C LEU A 122 -10.42 4.96 10.10
N PRO A 123 -9.25 4.44 9.69
CA PRO A 123 -7.98 5.06 10.05
C PRO A 123 -7.79 6.44 9.37
N PHE A 124 -8.33 6.64 8.17
CA PHE A 124 -8.24 7.93 7.49
C PHE A 124 -9.03 9.02 8.22
N LEU A 125 -10.29 8.74 8.56
CA LEU A 125 -11.18 9.68 9.26
C LEU A 125 -10.62 10.00 10.64
N THR A 126 -10.16 8.99 11.39
CA THR A 126 -9.54 9.22 12.71
C THR A 126 -8.23 10.00 12.60
N GLY A 127 -7.44 9.80 11.53
CA GLY A 127 -6.27 10.63 11.21
C GLY A 127 -6.60 12.10 10.94
N CYS A 128 -7.68 12.36 10.21
CA CYS A 128 -8.13 13.73 9.95
C CYS A 128 -8.72 14.40 11.19
N LEU A 129 -9.58 13.70 11.94
CA LEU A 129 -10.27 14.23 13.13
C LEU A 129 -9.31 14.47 14.30
N TYR A 130 -8.38 13.54 14.55
CA TYR A 130 -7.41 13.62 15.64
C TYR A 130 -6.05 14.12 15.15
N SER A 131 -6.05 15.13 14.27
CA SER A 131 -4.83 15.72 13.71
C SER A 131 -4.06 16.59 14.72
N GLU A 132 -4.70 17.01 15.82
CA GLU A 132 -4.04 17.74 16.91
C GLU A 132 -3.02 16.87 17.67
N LEU A 133 -1.91 17.49 18.06
CA LEU A 133 -0.78 16.81 18.72
C LEU A 133 -1.19 16.06 20.00
N SER A 134 -2.13 16.61 20.76
CA SER A 134 -2.66 16.04 22.02
C SER A 134 -3.46 14.74 21.80
N GLN A 135 -4.14 14.62 20.65
CA GLN A 135 -5.06 13.52 20.35
C GLN A 135 -4.48 12.51 19.35
N ARG A 136 -3.29 12.77 18.80
CA ARG A 136 -2.61 11.92 17.82
C ARG A 136 -2.43 10.47 18.26
N HIS A 137 -2.25 10.22 19.56
CA HIS A 137 -2.14 8.86 20.12
C HIS A 137 -3.40 8.00 19.85
N LYS A 138 -4.59 8.61 19.82
CA LYS A 138 -5.85 7.90 19.52
C LYS A 138 -5.91 7.46 18.07
N SER A 139 -5.53 8.34 17.15
CA SER A 139 -5.43 8.01 15.72
C SER A 139 -4.39 6.92 15.46
N GLN A 140 -3.24 6.99 16.13
CA GLN A 140 -2.19 5.96 16.03
C GLN A 140 -2.69 4.60 16.53
N TYR A 141 -3.45 4.57 17.63
CA TYR A 141 -4.04 3.33 18.15
C TYR A 141 -5.00 2.70 17.14
N VAL A 142 -5.94 3.47 16.59
CA VAL A 142 -6.89 2.98 15.58
C VAL A 142 -6.16 2.47 14.34
N THR A 143 -5.19 3.22 13.85
CA THR A 143 -4.37 2.81 12.70
C THR A 143 -3.64 1.50 12.99
N THR A 144 -3.05 1.35 14.18
CA THR A 144 -2.36 0.13 14.60
C THR A 144 -3.30 -1.07 14.62
N VAL A 145 -4.47 -0.94 15.24
CA VAL A 145 -5.47 -2.02 15.32
C VAL A 145 -5.88 -2.45 13.91
N VAL A 146 -6.19 -1.49 13.04
CA VAL A 146 -6.58 -1.77 11.66
C VAL A 146 -5.43 -2.42 10.88
N THR A 147 -4.19 -1.95 11.03
CA THR A 147 -3.03 -2.57 10.39
C THR A 147 -2.82 -4.01 10.86
N VAL A 148 -2.95 -4.30 12.16
CA VAL A 148 -2.84 -5.66 12.70
C VAL A 148 -3.93 -6.56 12.13
N VAL A 149 -5.18 -6.09 12.07
CA VAL A 149 -6.28 -6.84 11.46
C VAL A 149 -5.98 -7.16 9.98
N ASN A 150 -5.51 -6.18 9.20
CA ASN A 150 -5.14 -6.42 7.81
C ASN A 150 -3.96 -7.40 7.68
N LEU A 151 -2.98 -7.36 8.57
CA LEU A 151 -1.88 -8.31 8.58
C LEU A 151 -2.35 -9.73 8.88
N THR A 152 -3.26 -9.89 9.84
CA THR A 152 -3.87 -11.19 10.14
C THR A 152 -4.66 -11.73 8.96
N VAL A 153 -5.42 -10.86 8.26
CA VAL A 153 -6.15 -11.24 7.05
C VAL A 153 -5.19 -11.65 5.92
N LEU A 154 -4.10 -10.90 5.71
CA LEU A 154 -3.08 -11.26 4.72
C LEU A 154 -2.47 -12.63 5.04
N LEU A 155 -2.05 -12.83 6.30
CA LEU A 155 -1.46 -14.08 6.76
C LEU A 155 -2.44 -15.25 6.57
N TRP A 156 -3.72 -15.05 6.91
CA TRP A 156 -4.77 -16.05 6.75
C TRP A 156 -4.96 -16.45 5.28
N ILE A 157 -5.15 -15.47 4.39
CA ILE A 157 -5.34 -15.70 2.95
C ILE A 157 -4.11 -16.40 2.37
N SER A 158 -2.91 -15.92 2.71
CA SER A 158 -1.67 -16.48 2.19
C SER A 158 -1.37 -17.88 2.72
N ALA A 159 -1.65 -18.16 3.99
CA ALA A 159 -1.46 -19.50 4.56
C ALA A 159 -2.45 -20.51 3.98
N PHE A 160 -3.70 -20.11 3.76
CA PHE A 160 -4.73 -20.99 3.20
C PHE A 160 -4.45 -21.38 1.74
N ASN A 161 -3.82 -20.49 0.97
CA ASN A 161 -3.50 -20.70 -0.44
C ASN A 161 -2.00 -20.98 -0.69
N GLU A 162 -1.25 -21.38 0.34
CA GLU A 162 0.19 -21.70 0.28
C GLU A 162 1.09 -20.61 -0.37
N ASN A 163 0.65 -19.35 -0.34
CA ASN A 163 1.39 -18.22 -0.91
C ASN A 163 2.47 -17.75 0.07
N TYR A 164 3.67 -18.34 -0.03
CA TYR A 164 4.80 -18.02 0.83
C TYR A 164 5.29 -16.57 0.69
N TRP A 165 5.13 -15.97 -0.50
CA TRP A 165 5.45 -14.55 -0.70
C TRP A 165 4.58 -13.66 0.18
N GLY A 166 3.31 -14.04 0.37
CA GLY A 166 2.35 -13.28 1.18
C GLY A 166 2.61 -13.41 2.68
N ILE A 167 3.04 -14.60 3.12
CA ILE A 167 3.53 -14.81 4.49
C ILE A 167 4.78 -13.95 4.74
N GLY A 168 5.75 -13.99 3.81
CA GLY A 168 6.95 -13.15 3.89
C GLY A 168 6.64 -11.65 3.90
N LEU A 169 5.64 -11.22 3.12
CA LEU A 169 5.15 -9.85 3.13
C LEU A 169 4.52 -9.47 4.47
N ALA A 170 3.68 -10.32 5.05
CA ALA A 170 3.05 -10.07 6.34
C ALA A 170 4.09 -9.91 7.46
N VAL A 171 5.08 -10.80 7.50
CA VAL A 171 6.17 -10.76 8.50
C VAL A 171 7.04 -9.51 8.30
N SER A 172 7.47 -9.24 7.07
CA SER A 172 8.32 -8.07 6.78
C SER A 172 7.60 -6.75 7.01
N TYR A 173 6.32 -6.64 6.64
CA TYR A 173 5.51 -5.45 6.91
C TYR A 173 5.25 -5.28 8.41
N GLY A 174 4.96 -6.36 9.15
CA GLY A 174 4.82 -6.31 10.60
C GLY A 174 6.10 -5.83 11.28
N MET A 175 7.25 -6.40 10.88
CA MET A 175 8.55 -5.97 11.40
C MET A 175 8.84 -4.52 11.06
N LYS A 176 8.58 -4.10 9.82
CA LYS A 176 8.64 -2.70 9.37
C LYS A 176 7.80 -1.80 10.30
N TYR A 177 6.53 -2.13 10.51
CA TYR A 177 5.59 -1.29 11.26
C TYR A 177 6.03 -1.06 12.72
N PHE A 178 6.46 -2.12 13.42
CA PHE A 178 6.82 -2.02 14.84
C PHE A 178 8.28 -1.62 15.09
N THR A 179 9.19 -1.90 14.16
CA THR A 179 10.63 -1.67 14.36
C THR A 179 11.08 -0.33 13.80
N LEU A 180 10.51 0.13 12.66
CA LEU A 180 10.90 1.40 12.04
C LEU A 180 10.79 2.61 12.98
N PRO A 181 9.71 2.81 13.75
CA PRO A 181 9.62 3.97 14.64
C PRO A 181 10.76 3.99 15.67
N ARG A 182 11.06 2.82 16.26
CA ARG A 182 12.14 2.67 17.24
C ARG A 182 13.53 2.92 16.63
N LEU A 183 13.74 2.50 15.38
CA LEU A 183 14.98 2.75 14.65
C LEU A 183 15.13 4.22 14.28
N ALA A 184 14.05 4.85 13.80
CA ALA A 184 14.03 6.27 13.45
C ALA A 184 14.40 7.13 14.66
N ASP A 185 13.82 6.84 15.84
CA ASP A 185 14.12 7.55 17.08
C ASP A 185 15.56 7.30 17.55
N ARG A 186 16.05 6.05 17.47
CA ARG A 186 17.41 5.68 17.92
C ARG A 186 18.52 6.29 17.07
N TYR A 187 18.33 6.35 15.76
CA TYR A 187 19.35 6.81 14.81
C TYR A 187 19.10 8.25 14.30
N ASN A 188 18.07 8.93 14.79
CA ASN A 188 17.67 10.28 14.37
C ASN A 188 17.47 10.39 12.85
N VAL A 189 16.94 9.34 12.23
CA VAL A 189 16.65 9.29 10.79
C VAL A 189 15.21 9.75 10.56
N PRO A 190 14.93 10.62 9.56
CA PRO A 190 13.56 11.03 9.26
C PRO A 190 12.66 9.82 8.99
N PHE A 191 11.56 9.72 9.76
CA PHE A 191 10.59 8.62 9.62
C PHE A 191 10.05 8.50 8.20
N VAL A 192 9.90 9.63 7.50
CA VAL A 192 9.45 9.69 6.11
C VAL A 192 10.36 8.87 5.19
N ASP A 193 11.68 9.04 5.31
CA ASP A 193 12.65 8.36 4.45
C ASP A 193 12.56 6.83 4.65
N LEU A 194 12.58 6.40 5.92
CA LEU A 194 12.52 4.99 6.30
C LEU A 194 11.18 4.35 5.90
N HIS A 195 10.08 5.10 6.01
CA HIS A 195 8.77 4.65 5.57
C HIS A 195 8.71 4.48 4.05
N THR A 196 9.22 5.44 3.28
CA THR A 196 9.27 5.43 1.81
C THR A 196 10.10 4.25 1.29
N TYR A 197 11.28 4.00 1.86
CA TYR A 197 12.05 2.79 1.54
C TYR A 197 11.27 1.51 1.83
N GLY A 198 10.59 1.48 2.98
CA GLY A 198 9.74 0.35 3.32
C GLY A 198 8.50 0.19 2.42
N LEU A 199 8.06 1.23 1.70
CA LEU A 199 7.01 1.09 0.67
C LEU A 199 7.58 0.42 -0.58
N GLY A 200 8.82 0.72 -0.97
CA GLY A 200 9.50 0.02 -2.06
C GLY A 200 9.65 -1.49 -1.78
N PHE A 201 10.07 -1.86 -0.57
CA PHE A 201 10.10 -3.27 -0.17
C PHE A 201 8.72 -3.93 -0.21
N PHE A 202 7.69 -3.22 0.26
CA PHE A 202 6.31 -3.71 0.19
C PHE A 202 5.90 -4.01 -1.26
N GLU A 203 6.18 -3.12 -2.21
CA GLU A 203 5.79 -3.32 -3.60
C GLU A 203 6.43 -4.55 -4.24
N ILE A 204 7.71 -4.79 -3.98
CA ILE A 204 8.43 -5.96 -4.53
C ILE A 204 7.76 -7.26 -4.08
N PHE A 205 7.47 -7.37 -2.78
CA PHE A 205 6.77 -8.54 -2.24
C PHE A 205 5.33 -8.61 -2.75
N ALA A 206 4.60 -7.50 -2.78
CA ALA A 206 3.21 -7.46 -3.22
C ALA A 206 3.04 -7.87 -4.69
N ILE A 207 3.98 -7.53 -5.58
CA ILE A 207 3.98 -8.00 -6.97
C ILE A 207 4.14 -9.52 -7.02
N ASN A 208 5.13 -10.08 -6.32
CA ASN A 208 5.34 -11.52 -6.31
C ASN A 208 4.14 -12.28 -5.72
N VAL A 209 3.50 -11.72 -4.69
CA VAL A 209 2.25 -12.24 -4.12
C VAL A 209 1.13 -12.32 -5.16
N ILE A 210 0.99 -11.30 -6.01
CA ILE A 210 -0.04 -11.25 -7.06
C ILE A 210 0.28 -12.17 -8.24
N ILE A 211 1.57 -12.32 -8.58
CA ILE A 211 2.05 -13.27 -9.60
C ILE A 211 1.78 -14.69 -9.15
N ASP A 212 2.14 -15.04 -7.92
CA ASP A 212 1.90 -16.37 -7.34
C ASP A 212 0.41 -16.72 -7.32
N ALA A 213 -0.44 -15.75 -6.93
CA ALA A 213 -1.90 -15.91 -7.00
C ALA A 213 -2.42 -16.08 -8.44
N ASP A 214 -1.74 -15.52 -9.45
CA ASP A 214 -2.09 -15.69 -10.87
C ASP A 214 -1.75 -17.09 -11.39
N LEU A 215 -0.56 -17.58 -11.02
CA LEU A 215 -0.09 -18.91 -11.36
C LEU A 215 -1.01 -19.98 -10.78
N TYR A 216 -1.35 -19.84 -9.49
CA TYR A 216 -2.30 -20.73 -8.82
C TYR A 216 -3.67 -20.78 -9.53
N ARG A 217 -4.19 -19.62 -9.97
CA ARG A 217 -5.44 -19.57 -10.73
C ARG A 217 -5.34 -20.28 -12.08
N THR A 218 -4.23 -20.10 -12.78
CA THR A 218 -3.99 -20.73 -14.08
C THR A 218 -3.97 -22.25 -13.96
N GLU A 219 -3.34 -22.79 -12.90
CA GLU A 219 -3.32 -24.23 -12.62
C GLU A 219 -4.72 -24.79 -12.37
N LEU A 220 -5.58 -24.07 -11.63
CA LEU A 220 -6.96 -24.48 -11.36
C LEU A 220 -7.86 -24.51 -12.61
N VAL A 221 -7.61 -23.66 -13.61
CA VAL A 221 -8.40 -23.62 -14.86
C VAL A 221 -8.03 -24.77 -15.81
N ILE A 222 -6.83 -25.31 -15.70
CA ILE A 222 -6.31 -26.38 -16.57
C ILE A 222 -6.76 -27.78 -16.09
N GLN A 223 -7.23 -27.91 -14.84
CA GLN A 223 -7.74 -29.16 -14.24
C GLN A 223 -9.23 -29.35 -14.49
#